data_AF-A0AAU6XXQ9-F1
#
_entry.id   AF-A0AAU6XXQ9-F1
#
_cell.length_a   1.000
_cell.length_b   1.000
_cell.length_c   1.000
_cell.angle_alpha   90.00
_cell.angle_beta   90.00
_cell.angle_gamma   90.00
#
_symmetry.space_group_name_H-M   'P 1'
#
loop_
_entity.id
_entity.type
_entity.pdbx_description
1 polymer ?
#
loop_
_entity_poly.entity_id
_entity_poly.type
_entity_poly.pdbx_seq_one_letter_code
_entity_poly.pdbx_strand_id
1 'polypeptide(L)'
;MKNHIFKDVEIMRYYLDTNVVYNIKRIPDEKLTSSLISILTLIELVSGIQDPKSYQRRKSIVSQIFVRKMIIDWGMPEEIIFDSFDIFEDYEFKDDRRQWLMNLLIALKDSENYVEYCASAAYVNVYGHAYFKAIDDEMNMMFVLRSMMGNAFIKDSLNANPESNSMTVDGVKYKLNTLKELKAFFDRFPERNHAVTINALAAMMAKKVPEKVFPVEDIFETYNGLINPYVSAMSQYSIIKVCNHDLPAKNDFSDLTHLLYFKDFGGRKLVSDDRIFKMLLGDNVISFAEFLA
;
A
#
# COMPACT_ATOMS: atom_id res chain seq x y z
N MET A 1 15.81 13.06 -18.59
CA MET A 1 14.62 13.78 -19.10
C MET A 1 13.78 12.84 -19.96
N LYS A 2 12.90 12.06 -19.34
CA LYS A 2 11.91 11.23 -20.05
C LYS A 2 10.74 12.14 -20.43
N ASN A 3 10.64 12.52 -21.70
CA ASN A 3 9.48 13.22 -22.25
C ASN A 3 8.32 12.24 -22.36
N HIS A 4 7.41 12.26 -21.39
CA HIS A 4 6.14 11.53 -21.50
C HIS A 4 5.18 12.30 -22.41
N ILE A 5 5.07 11.84 -23.64
CA ILE A 5 3.99 12.17 -24.57
C ILE A 5 2.74 11.45 -24.07
N PHE A 6 1.89 12.12 -23.28
CA PHE A 6 0.54 11.63 -23.02
C PHE A 6 -0.42 12.24 -24.04
N LYS A 7 -0.70 11.47 -25.10
CA LYS A 7 -1.91 11.64 -25.92
C LYS A 7 -3.07 11.00 -25.15
N ASP A 8 -4.06 11.81 -24.78
CA ASP A 8 -5.45 11.44 -24.45
C ASP A 8 -5.67 10.08 -23.77
N VAL A 9 -4.96 9.82 -22.67
CA VAL A 9 -5.40 8.81 -21.71
C VAL A 9 -6.51 9.45 -20.90
N GLU A 10 -7.73 8.91 -20.99
CA GLU A 10 -8.83 9.29 -20.12
C GLU A 10 -8.32 9.23 -18.67
N ILE A 11 -8.15 10.39 -18.03
CA ILE A 11 -7.48 10.48 -16.73
C ILE A 11 -8.28 9.62 -15.76
N MET A 12 -7.67 8.53 -15.28
CA MET A 12 -8.27 7.67 -14.27
C MET A 12 -8.60 8.53 -13.04
N ARG A 13 -9.90 8.71 -12.79
CA ARG A 13 -10.40 9.65 -11.78
C ARG A 13 -10.47 9.01 -10.41
N TYR A 14 -10.65 7.69 -10.36
CA TYR A 14 -10.94 7.00 -9.11
C TYR A 14 -10.04 5.78 -8.91
N TYR A 15 -9.61 5.60 -7.66
CA TYR A 15 -9.06 4.36 -7.17
C TYR A 15 -10.05 3.75 -6.19
N LEU A 16 -10.46 2.50 -6.42
CA LEU A 16 -11.41 1.82 -5.55
C LEU A 16 -10.64 0.89 -4.61
N ASP A 17 -10.80 1.07 -3.29
CA ASP A 17 -10.28 0.11 -2.34
C ASP A 17 -11.10 -1.20 -2.36
N THR A 18 -10.66 -2.18 -1.60
CA THR A 18 -11.33 -3.48 -1.56
C THR A 18 -12.75 -3.39 -0.97
N ASN A 19 -13.00 -2.46 -0.04
CA ASN A 19 -14.30 -2.28 0.59
C ASN A 19 -15.38 -1.80 -0.41
N VAL A 20 -14.99 -0.93 -1.35
CA VAL A 20 -15.83 -0.47 -2.45
C VAL A 20 -16.03 -1.58 -3.47
N VAL A 21 -14.98 -2.35 -3.77
CA VAL A 21 -15.03 -3.46 -4.74
C VAL A 21 -15.98 -4.58 -4.30
N TYR A 22 -16.20 -4.79 -3.00
CA TYR A 22 -17.27 -5.67 -2.51
C TYR A 22 -18.68 -5.24 -2.95
N ASN A 23 -18.85 -3.98 -3.33
CA ASN A 23 -20.10 -3.39 -3.79
C ASN A 23 -20.11 -3.15 -5.31
N ILE A 24 -19.17 -3.73 -6.07
CA ILE A 24 -19.00 -3.52 -7.53
C ILE A 24 -20.30 -3.63 -8.33
N LYS A 25 -21.21 -4.53 -7.96
CA LYS A 25 -22.52 -4.71 -8.61
C LYS A 25 -23.43 -3.48 -8.58
N ARG A 26 -23.18 -2.54 -7.66
CA ARG A 26 -23.96 -1.31 -7.48
C ARG A 26 -23.34 -0.13 -8.24
N ILE A 27 -22.12 -0.27 -8.75
CA ILE A 27 -21.39 0.79 -9.41
C ILE A 27 -21.78 0.82 -10.88
N PRO A 28 -22.23 1.95 -11.45
CA PRO A 28 -22.52 2.10 -12.87
C PRO A 28 -21.28 1.84 -13.75
N ASP A 29 -21.47 1.36 -14.99
CA ASP A 29 -20.37 1.06 -15.93
C ASP A 29 -19.52 2.31 -16.22
N GLU A 30 -20.16 3.45 -16.43
CA GLU A 30 -19.50 4.75 -16.66
C GLU A 30 -18.54 5.16 -15.54
N LYS A 31 -18.83 4.80 -14.28
CA LYS A 31 -17.94 5.09 -13.16
C LYS A 31 -16.78 4.10 -13.13
N LEU A 32 -17.04 2.83 -13.45
CA LEU A 32 -15.98 1.82 -13.53
C LEU A 32 -14.97 2.08 -14.63
N THR A 33 -15.37 2.61 -15.79
CA THR A 33 -14.44 2.92 -16.89
C THR A 33 -13.44 4.03 -16.51
N SER A 34 -13.81 4.89 -15.56
CA SER A 34 -12.93 5.93 -15.00
C SER A 34 -12.24 5.53 -13.68
N SER A 35 -12.34 4.25 -13.30
CA SER A 35 -11.84 3.71 -12.05
C SER A 35 -10.76 2.64 -12.28
N LEU A 36 -9.83 2.52 -11.33
CA LEU A 36 -8.89 1.40 -11.27
C LEU A 36 -8.95 0.71 -9.91
N ILE A 37 -8.53 -0.56 -9.89
CA ILE A 37 -8.22 -1.33 -8.69
C ILE A 37 -6.77 -1.80 -8.72
N SER A 38 -6.24 -2.24 -7.58
CA SER A 38 -4.87 -2.75 -7.49
C SER A 38 -4.82 -4.27 -7.50
N ILE A 39 -3.62 -4.81 -7.76
CA ILE A 39 -3.33 -6.23 -7.52
C ILE A 39 -3.53 -6.62 -6.05
N LEU A 40 -3.34 -5.70 -5.09
CA LEU A 40 -3.64 -5.96 -3.67
C LEU A 40 -5.11 -6.28 -3.45
N THR A 41 -6.02 -5.54 -4.09
CA THR A 41 -7.46 -5.87 -4.03
C THR A 41 -7.72 -7.30 -4.50
N LEU A 42 -7.01 -7.77 -5.53
CA LEU A 42 -7.16 -9.13 -6.02
C LEU A 42 -6.56 -10.17 -5.06
N ILE A 43 -5.42 -9.87 -4.44
CA ILE A 43 -4.80 -10.70 -3.39
C ILE A 43 -5.76 -10.84 -2.21
N GLU A 44 -6.30 -9.73 -1.69
CA GLU A 44 -7.27 -9.73 -0.59
C GLU A 44 -8.57 -10.46 -0.95
N LEU A 45 -8.99 -10.36 -2.23
CA LEU A 45 -10.15 -11.09 -2.75
C LEU A 45 -9.92 -12.60 -2.73
N VAL A 46 -8.72 -13.05 -3.04
CA VAL A 46 -8.38 -14.48 -3.04
C VAL A 46 -8.06 -14.99 -1.65
N SER A 47 -7.24 -14.28 -0.86
CA SER A 47 -6.75 -14.70 0.47
C SER A 47 -7.88 -14.94 1.47
N GLY A 48 -8.98 -14.20 1.35
CA GLY A 48 -10.11 -14.32 2.26
C GLY A 48 -11.19 -15.31 1.83
N ILE A 49 -10.92 -16.18 0.85
CA ILE A 49 -11.74 -17.37 0.59
C ILE A 49 -11.38 -18.43 1.65
N GLN A 50 -12.35 -18.81 2.49
CA GLN A 50 -12.13 -19.77 3.58
C GLN A 50 -13.16 -20.91 3.57
N ASP A 51 -14.28 -20.69 2.90
CA ASP A 51 -15.45 -21.56 2.93
C ASP A 51 -16.30 -21.37 1.66
N PRO A 52 -17.30 -22.23 1.40
CA PRO A 52 -18.16 -22.11 0.23
C PRO A 52 -18.90 -20.77 0.11
N LYS A 53 -19.25 -20.11 1.21
CA LYS A 53 -19.99 -18.85 1.21
C LYS A 53 -19.11 -17.67 0.78
N SER A 54 -17.91 -17.57 1.36
CA SER A 54 -16.90 -16.59 0.98
C SER A 54 -16.43 -16.81 -0.45
N TYR A 55 -16.26 -18.06 -0.88
CA TYR A 55 -16.00 -18.43 -2.27
C TYR A 55 -17.04 -17.85 -3.24
N GLN A 56 -18.33 -18.12 -3.04
CA GLN A 56 -19.38 -17.66 -3.97
C GLN A 56 -19.40 -16.13 -4.09
N ARG A 57 -19.27 -15.44 -2.95
CA ARG A 57 -19.23 -13.97 -2.92
C ARG A 57 -18.03 -13.44 -3.71
N ARG A 58 -16.83 -13.96 -3.46
CA ARG A 58 -15.57 -13.49 -4.05
C ARG A 58 -15.46 -13.86 -5.52
N LYS A 59 -15.91 -15.07 -5.91
CA LYS A 59 -16.09 -15.47 -7.31
C LYS A 59 -16.98 -14.47 -8.06
N SER A 60 -18.15 -14.13 -7.50
CA SER A 60 -19.06 -13.17 -8.14
C SER A 60 -18.43 -11.78 -8.36
N ILE A 61 -17.61 -11.31 -7.41
CA ILE A 61 -16.89 -10.03 -7.52
C ILE A 61 -15.80 -10.12 -8.60
N VAL A 62 -14.97 -11.15 -8.55
CA VAL A 62 -13.90 -11.39 -9.54
C VAL A 62 -14.49 -11.52 -10.94
N SER A 63 -15.56 -12.30 -11.13
CA SER A 63 -16.24 -12.40 -12.41
C SER A 63 -16.70 -11.04 -12.93
N GLN A 64 -17.21 -10.15 -12.07
CA GLN A 64 -17.62 -8.80 -12.49
C GLN A 64 -16.43 -7.93 -12.88
N ILE A 65 -15.31 -7.98 -12.15
CA ILE A 65 -14.08 -7.26 -12.50
C ILE A 65 -13.64 -7.62 -13.92
N PHE A 66 -13.61 -8.93 -14.25
CA PHE A 66 -13.18 -9.40 -15.57
C PHE A 66 -14.23 -9.15 -16.67
N VAL A 67 -15.51 -9.43 -16.43
CA VAL A 67 -16.58 -9.22 -17.42
C VAL A 67 -16.73 -7.74 -17.78
N ARG A 68 -16.64 -6.87 -16.79
CA ARG A 68 -16.75 -5.41 -16.97
C ARG A 68 -15.42 -4.76 -17.36
N LYS A 69 -14.37 -5.56 -17.56
CA LYS A 69 -13.03 -5.14 -18.02
C LYS A 69 -12.45 -3.97 -17.21
N MET A 70 -12.58 -4.06 -15.90
CA MET A 70 -12.00 -3.03 -15.02
C MET A 70 -10.48 -2.94 -15.21
N ILE A 71 -9.98 -1.73 -15.06
CA ILE A 71 -8.54 -1.47 -15.11
C ILE A 71 -7.92 -1.92 -13.80
N ILE A 72 -6.86 -2.70 -13.91
CA ILE A 72 -6.13 -3.28 -12.79
C ILE A 72 -4.69 -2.80 -12.92
N ASP A 73 -4.18 -2.12 -11.89
CA ASP A 73 -2.74 -1.91 -11.74
C ASP A 73 -2.13 -3.21 -11.20
N TRP A 74 -1.47 -3.93 -12.10
CA TRP A 74 -0.81 -5.22 -11.81
C TRP A 74 0.54 -5.07 -11.10
N GLY A 75 1.01 -3.84 -10.87
CA GLY A 75 2.30 -3.61 -10.24
C GLY A 75 2.33 -4.14 -8.81
N MET A 76 3.31 -4.97 -8.45
CA MET A 76 3.43 -5.45 -7.07
C MET A 76 3.91 -4.32 -6.14
N PRO A 77 3.57 -4.32 -4.84
CA PRO A 77 3.99 -3.25 -3.93
C PRO A 77 5.49 -2.97 -3.97
N GLU A 78 6.31 -4.02 -4.02
CA GLU A 78 7.76 -3.89 -4.10
C GLU A 78 8.22 -3.27 -5.41
N GLU A 79 7.63 -3.64 -6.55
CA GLU A 79 7.93 -3.00 -7.85
C GLU A 79 7.66 -1.51 -7.80
N ILE A 80 6.49 -1.12 -7.29
CA ILE A 80 6.09 0.29 -7.19
C ILE A 80 7.03 1.08 -6.28
N ILE A 81 7.51 0.44 -5.20
CA ILE A 81 8.53 1.03 -4.34
C ILE A 81 9.85 1.18 -5.09
N PHE A 82 10.31 0.17 -5.83
CA PHE A 82 11.54 0.27 -6.62
C PHE A 82 11.46 1.37 -7.69
N ASP A 83 10.35 1.44 -8.42
CA ASP A 83 10.08 2.48 -9.43
C ASP A 83 10.07 3.90 -8.85
N SER A 84 9.96 4.04 -7.51
CA SER A 84 10.03 5.34 -6.84
C SER A 84 11.47 5.84 -6.60
N PHE A 85 12.48 5.11 -7.05
CA PHE A 85 13.90 5.46 -6.93
C PHE A 85 14.63 5.31 -8.27
N ASP A 86 15.15 6.42 -8.80
CA ASP A 86 15.74 6.49 -10.14
C ASP A 86 17.08 5.73 -10.29
N ILE A 87 17.60 5.16 -9.21
CA ILE A 87 18.84 4.36 -9.23
C ILE A 87 18.65 2.95 -9.83
N PHE A 88 17.42 2.44 -9.80
CA PHE A 88 17.09 1.11 -10.33
C PHE A 88 16.60 1.21 -11.78
N GLU A 89 16.87 0.17 -12.56
CA GLU A 89 16.39 0.07 -13.93
C GLU A 89 15.10 -0.76 -14.01
N ASP A 90 14.17 -0.38 -14.89
CA ASP A 90 12.82 -0.95 -15.04
C ASP A 90 12.78 -2.50 -15.21
N TYR A 91 13.89 -3.14 -15.60
CA TYR A 91 13.98 -4.59 -15.81
C TYR A 91 14.62 -5.38 -14.67
N GLU A 92 15.07 -4.71 -13.61
CA GLU A 92 15.72 -5.35 -12.46
C GLU A 92 14.72 -6.07 -11.55
N PHE A 93 13.44 -5.69 -11.61
CA PHE A 93 12.38 -6.32 -10.85
C PHE A 93 11.53 -7.23 -11.75
N LYS A 94 11.82 -8.54 -11.70
CA LYS A 94 10.95 -9.57 -12.30
C LYS A 94 10.16 -10.27 -11.21
N ASP A 95 8.84 -10.31 -11.40
CA ASP A 95 7.94 -10.84 -10.40
C ASP A 95 6.88 -11.75 -10.99
N ASP A 96 7.13 -13.05 -10.86
CA ASP A 96 6.25 -14.11 -11.36
C ASP A 96 4.95 -14.23 -10.54
N ARG A 97 4.84 -13.56 -9.37
CA ARG A 97 3.63 -13.58 -8.53
C ARG A 97 2.40 -13.10 -9.29
N ARG A 98 2.57 -12.17 -10.24
CA ARG A 98 1.46 -11.68 -11.09
C ARG A 98 0.83 -12.81 -11.89
N GLN A 99 1.65 -13.66 -12.51
CA GLN A 99 1.16 -14.78 -13.32
C GLN A 99 0.49 -15.85 -12.44
N TRP A 100 1.07 -16.15 -11.28
CA TRP A 100 0.48 -17.11 -10.35
C TRP A 100 -0.88 -16.64 -9.81
N LEU A 101 -1.00 -15.36 -9.46
CA LEU A 101 -2.28 -14.77 -9.06
C LEU A 101 -3.30 -14.82 -10.19
N MET A 102 -2.89 -14.46 -11.42
CA MET A 102 -3.78 -14.54 -12.60
C MET A 102 -4.32 -15.95 -12.81
N ASN A 103 -3.46 -16.97 -12.72
CA ASN A 103 -3.88 -18.37 -12.85
C ASN A 103 -4.92 -18.74 -11.79
N LEU A 104 -4.75 -18.24 -10.57
CA LEU A 104 -5.67 -18.50 -9.46
C LEU A 104 -7.01 -17.77 -9.62
N LEU A 105 -7.00 -16.53 -10.12
CA LEU A 105 -8.21 -15.77 -10.45
C LEU A 105 -9.00 -16.43 -11.58
N ILE A 106 -8.31 -16.95 -12.60
CA ILE A 106 -8.93 -17.71 -13.70
C ILE A 106 -9.58 -18.98 -13.13
N ALA A 107 -8.85 -19.75 -12.32
CA ALA A 107 -9.38 -20.96 -11.69
C ALA A 107 -10.63 -20.65 -10.83
N LEU A 108 -10.60 -19.58 -10.03
CA LEU A 108 -11.74 -19.12 -9.23
C LEU A 108 -12.96 -18.76 -10.08
N LYS A 109 -12.73 -18.06 -11.19
CA LYS A 109 -13.79 -17.61 -12.10
C LYS A 109 -14.43 -18.79 -12.83
N ASP A 110 -13.61 -19.74 -13.27
CA ASP A 110 -14.03 -20.83 -14.16
C ASP A 110 -14.56 -22.06 -13.41
N SER A 111 -14.09 -22.31 -12.17
CA SER A 111 -14.57 -23.44 -11.36
C SER A 111 -16.06 -23.30 -11.03
N GLU A 112 -16.86 -24.35 -11.12
CA GLU A 112 -18.31 -24.28 -10.85
C GLU A 112 -18.60 -24.07 -9.36
N ASN A 113 -17.83 -24.72 -8.50
CA ASN A 113 -18.07 -24.77 -7.06
C ASN A 113 -16.75 -24.74 -6.25
N TYR A 114 -16.87 -24.59 -4.93
CA TYR A 114 -15.73 -24.45 -4.03
C TYR A 114 -14.80 -25.67 -4.03
N VAL A 115 -15.35 -26.88 -4.16
CA VAL A 115 -14.56 -28.12 -4.16
C VAL A 115 -13.68 -28.18 -5.41
N GLU A 116 -14.23 -27.83 -6.56
CA GLU A 116 -13.49 -27.77 -7.82
C GLU A 116 -12.38 -26.71 -7.78
N TYR A 117 -12.68 -25.52 -7.25
CA TYR A 117 -11.68 -24.46 -7.04
C TYR A 117 -10.50 -24.96 -6.20
N CYS A 118 -10.77 -25.57 -5.04
CA CYS A 118 -9.76 -26.10 -4.14
C CYS A 118 -8.95 -27.25 -4.75
N ALA A 119 -9.52 -27.99 -5.71
CA ALA A 119 -8.84 -29.07 -6.42
C ALA A 119 -8.05 -28.58 -7.65
N SER A 120 -8.20 -27.32 -8.06
CA SER A 120 -7.55 -26.79 -9.26
C SER A 120 -6.03 -26.75 -9.11
N ALA A 121 -5.32 -26.95 -10.22
CA ALA A 121 -3.85 -26.92 -10.26
C ALA A 121 -3.27 -25.57 -9.77
N ALA A 122 -3.99 -24.46 -10.02
CA ALA A 122 -3.60 -23.14 -9.54
C ALA A 122 -3.73 -23.02 -8.02
N TYR A 123 -4.77 -23.58 -7.42
CA TYR A 123 -5.01 -23.52 -5.98
C TYR A 123 -3.94 -24.28 -5.18
N VAL A 124 -3.64 -25.52 -5.60
CA VAL A 124 -2.70 -26.42 -4.89
C VAL A 124 -1.24 -26.16 -5.22
N ASN A 125 -0.94 -25.24 -6.15
CA ASN A 125 0.41 -24.85 -6.47
C ASN A 125 1.14 -24.30 -5.23
N VAL A 126 2.46 -24.45 -5.17
CA VAL A 126 3.29 -23.87 -4.09
C VAL A 126 3.15 -22.34 -4.02
N TYR A 127 2.84 -21.69 -5.15
CA TYR A 127 2.51 -20.28 -5.27
C TYR A 127 0.99 -20.04 -5.49
N GLY A 128 0.17 -20.96 -5.00
CA GLY A 128 -1.29 -20.94 -5.12
C GLY A 128 -1.99 -20.20 -3.98
N HIS A 129 -3.18 -20.65 -3.58
CA HIS A 129 -4.00 -19.93 -2.60
C HIS A 129 -3.33 -19.78 -1.24
N ALA A 130 -2.68 -20.84 -0.74
CA ALA A 130 -1.97 -20.80 0.53
C ALA A 130 -0.85 -19.75 0.56
N TYR A 131 -0.17 -19.55 -0.57
CA TYR A 131 0.91 -18.56 -0.71
C TYR A 131 0.39 -17.12 -0.59
N PHE A 132 -0.64 -16.77 -1.37
CA PHE A 132 -1.22 -15.42 -1.30
C PHE A 132 -1.90 -15.14 0.04
N LYS A 133 -2.49 -16.17 0.65
CA LYS A 133 -3.00 -16.07 2.01
C LYS A 133 -1.89 -15.80 3.03
N ALA A 134 -0.75 -16.49 2.91
CA ALA A 134 0.39 -16.26 3.79
C ALA A 134 0.96 -14.84 3.63
N ILE A 135 1.08 -14.32 2.40
CA ILE A 135 1.51 -12.94 2.16
C ILE A 135 0.61 -11.93 2.88
N ASP A 136 -0.71 -12.05 2.69
CA ASP A 136 -1.71 -11.17 3.31
C ASP A 136 -1.65 -11.22 4.85
N ASP A 137 -1.53 -12.42 5.42
CA ASP A 137 -1.43 -12.61 6.88
C ASP A 137 -0.07 -12.09 7.42
N GLU A 138 1.04 -12.36 6.74
CA GLU A 138 2.40 -12.00 7.16
C GLU A 138 2.65 -10.49 7.11
N MET A 139 2.20 -9.81 6.05
CA MET A 139 2.34 -8.36 5.89
C MET A 139 1.77 -7.61 7.10
N ASN A 140 0.56 -7.99 7.50
CA ASN A 140 -0.16 -7.42 8.62
C ASN A 140 0.49 -7.74 9.97
N MET A 141 0.86 -9.01 10.20
CA MET A 141 1.49 -9.44 11.45
C MET A 141 2.85 -8.76 11.67
N MET A 142 3.68 -8.72 10.62
CA MET A 142 5.01 -8.12 10.71
C MET A 142 4.94 -6.62 10.96
N PHE A 143 3.95 -5.92 10.40
CA PHE A 143 3.77 -4.49 10.66
C PHE A 143 3.46 -4.18 12.13
N VAL A 144 2.55 -4.95 12.74
CA VAL A 144 2.23 -4.79 14.18
C VAL A 144 3.47 -5.06 15.03
N LEU A 145 4.18 -6.16 14.77
CA LEU A 145 5.39 -6.51 15.51
C LEU A 145 6.47 -5.43 15.40
N ARG A 146 6.74 -4.94 14.18
CA ARG A 146 7.75 -3.90 13.93
C ARG A 146 7.35 -2.57 14.57
N SER A 147 6.07 -2.23 14.58
CA SER A 147 5.56 -1.04 15.26
C SER A 147 5.71 -1.13 16.77
N MET A 148 5.45 -2.30 17.37
CA MET A 148 5.72 -2.54 18.80
C MET A 148 7.20 -2.33 19.14
N MET A 149 8.10 -2.90 18.34
CA MET A 149 9.55 -2.74 18.53
C MET A 149 9.99 -1.29 18.36
N GLY A 150 9.46 -0.59 17.35
CA GLY A 150 9.74 0.82 17.10
C GLY A 150 9.28 1.71 18.26
N ASN A 151 8.07 1.50 18.76
CA ASN A 151 7.53 2.24 19.91
C ASN A 151 8.39 2.03 21.16
N ALA A 152 8.84 0.80 21.43
CA ALA A 152 9.73 0.50 22.54
C ALA A 152 11.08 1.21 22.37
N PHE A 153 11.69 1.12 21.19
CA PHE A 153 12.96 1.77 20.89
C PHE A 153 12.90 3.30 21.05
N ILE A 154 11.85 3.95 20.53
CA ILE A 154 11.66 5.39 20.67
C ILE A 154 11.51 5.76 22.14
N LYS A 155 10.70 5.01 22.89
CA LYS A 155 10.52 5.25 24.34
C LYS A 155 11.85 5.13 25.09
N ASP A 156 12.64 4.11 24.81
CA ASP A 156 13.94 3.91 25.44
C ASP A 156 14.92 5.03 25.06
N SER A 157 14.96 5.43 23.79
CA SER A 157 15.79 6.54 23.32
C SER A 157 15.40 7.87 23.96
N LEU A 158 14.11 8.11 24.17
CA LEU A 158 13.62 9.32 24.84
C LEU A 158 14.06 9.39 26.30
N ASN A 159 14.13 8.24 26.98
CA ASN A 159 14.49 8.14 28.39
C ASN A 159 16.01 8.10 28.63
N ALA A 160 16.80 7.52 27.70
CA ALA A 160 18.21 7.24 27.92
C ALA A 160 19.10 8.49 27.93
N ASN A 161 18.82 9.48 27.06
CA ASN A 161 19.59 10.72 27.01
C ASN A 161 18.75 11.92 26.53
N PRO A 162 17.96 12.55 27.41
CA PRO A 162 17.11 13.68 27.05
C PRO A 162 17.88 14.89 26.52
N GLU A 163 19.16 15.05 26.84
CA GLU A 163 19.93 16.21 26.34
C GLU A 163 20.42 16.04 24.89
N SER A 164 20.51 14.79 24.41
CA SER A 164 20.89 14.50 23.02
C SER A 164 19.70 14.48 22.05
N ASN A 165 18.46 14.38 22.54
CA ASN A 165 17.26 14.29 21.71
C ASN A 165 16.88 15.67 21.17
N SER A 166 17.62 16.14 20.18
CA SER A 166 17.37 17.43 19.55
C SER A 166 17.73 17.41 18.07
N MET A 167 17.04 18.24 17.30
CA MET A 167 17.31 18.43 15.89
C MET A 167 17.48 19.91 15.60
N THR A 168 18.47 20.27 14.79
CA THR A 168 18.69 21.65 14.35
C THR A 168 18.15 21.82 12.94
N VAL A 169 17.24 22.76 12.75
CA VAL A 169 16.69 23.15 11.45
C VAL A 169 16.86 24.66 11.30
N ASP A 170 17.54 25.09 10.24
CA ASP A 170 17.83 26.51 9.94
C ASP A 170 18.46 27.26 11.12
N GLY A 171 19.41 26.60 11.80
CA GLY A 171 20.10 27.15 12.98
C GLY A 171 19.28 27.15 14.28
N VAL A 172 18.02 26.75 14.25
CA VAL A 172 17.15 26.63 15.43
C VAL A 172 17.18 25.21 15.97
N LYS A 173 17.56 25.05 17.25
CA LYS A 173 17.57 23.76 17.94
C LYS A 173 16.20 23.45 18.54
N TYR A 174 15.60 22.35 18.10
CA TYR A 174 14.34 21.81 18.60
C TYR A 174 14.63 20.66 19.55
N LYS A 175 14.04 20.70 20.75
CA LYS A 175 14.07 19.57 21.69
C LYS A 175 13.01 18.55 21.29
N LEU A 176 13.34 17.27 21.41
CA LEU A 176 12.49 16.13 21.06
C LEU A 176 12.41 15.17 22.24
N ASN A 177 12.33 15.70 23.46
CA ASN A 177 12.52 14.93 24.70
C ASN A 177 11.23 14.24 25.14
N THR A 178 10.11 14.69 24.60
CA THR A 178 8.79 14.14 24.86
C THR A 178 8.10 13.78 23.55
N LEU A 179 7.17 12.83 23.60
CA LEU A 179 6.33 12.49 22.44
C LEU A 179 5.51 13.68 21.93
N LYS A 180 5.14 14.60 22.83
CA LYS A 180 4.45 15.85 22.46
C LYS A 180 5.36 16.77 21.65
N GLU A 181 6.61 16.94 22.06
CA GLU A 181 7.60 17.73 21.31
C GLU A 181 7.95 17.05 19.98
N LEU A 182 8.10 15.73 19.95
CA LEU A 182 8.33 14.95 18.74
C LEU A 182 7.17 15.13 17.74
N LYS A 183 5.93 15.02 18.21
CA LYS A 183 4.74 15.26 17.37
C LYS A 183 4.72 16.69 16.83
N ALA A 184 4.91 17.67 17.71
CA ALA A 184 4.90 19.07 17.32
C ALA A 184 6.02 19.40 16.31
N PHE A 185 7.17 18.74 16.43
CA PHE A 185 8.26 18.86 15.47
C PHE A 185 7.85 18.33 14.09
N PHE A 186 7.32 17.11 13.99
CA PHE A 186 6.93 16.55 12.71
C PHE A 186 5.66 17.16 12.11
N ASP A 187 4.74 17.67 12.93
CA ASP A 187 3.62 18.48 12.46
C ASP A 187 4.13 19.79 11.80
N ARG A 188 5.22 20.36 12.33
CA ARG A 188 5.85 21.59 11.80
C ARG A 188 6.75 21.33 10.59
N PHE A 189 7.43 20.18 10.56
CA PHE A 189 8.40 19.79 9.54
C PHE A 189 8.02 18.43 8.92
N PRO A 190 6.90 18.35 8.18
CA PRO A 190 6.39 17.09 7.64
C PRO A 190 7.39 16.43 6.68
N GLU A 191 8.20 17.20 5.96
CA GLU A 191 9.25 16.70 5.07
C GLU A 191 10.32 15.90 5.82
N ARG A 192 10.60 16.22 7.09
CA ARG A 192 11.52 15.45 7.94
C ARG A 192 10.91 14.12 8.33
N ASN A 193 9.60 14.07 8.55
CA ASN A 193 8.90 12.82 8.79
C ASN A 193 8.89 11.94 7.53
N HIS A 194 8.63 12.55 6.36
CA HIS A 194 8.71 11.88 5.07
C HIS A 194 10.09 11.27 4.82
N ALA A 195 11.16 12.02 5.12
CA ALA A 195 12.55 11.55 4.98
C ALA A 195 12.82 10.28 5.81
N VAL A 196 12.25 10.15 7.01
CA VAL A 196 12.37 8.91 7.82
C VAL A 196 11.77 7.72 7.08
N THR A 197 10.58 7.88 6.49
CA THR A 197 9.93 6.82 5.73
C THR A 197 10.68 6.48 4.44
N ILE A 198 11.14 7.48 3.69
CA ILE A 198 11.94 7.28 2.47
C ILE A 198 13.25 6.55 2.82
N ASN A 199 13.94 6.94 3.90
CA ASN A 199 15.15 6.27 4.35
C ASN A 199 14.90 4.81 4.76
N ALA A 200 13.75 4.51 5.37
CA ALA A 200 13.36 3.14 5.68
C ALA A 200 13.13 2.30 4.41
N LEU A 201 12.52 2.88 3.37
CA LEU A 201 12.36 2.23 2.07
C LEU A 201 13.71 2.02 1.38
N ALA A 202 14.58 3.03 1.38
CA ALA A 202 15.96 2.94 0.87
C ALA A 202 16.73 1.78 1.54
N ALA A 203 16.69 1.71 2.87
CA ALA A 203 17.33 0.64 3.62
C ALA A 203 16.72 -0.75 3.37
N MET A 204 15.42 -0.83 3.06
CA MET A 204 14.77 -2.07 2.66
C MET A 204 15.30 -2.55 1.30
N MET A 205 15.40 -1.65 0.31
CA MET A 205 15.86 -2.01 -1.04
C MET A 205 17.34 -2.38 -1.05
N ALA A 206 18.19 -1.67 -0.29
CA ALA A 206 19.61 -2.02 -0.14
C ALA A 206 19.83 -3.48 0.31
N LYS A 207 18.87 -4.06 1.05
CA LYS A 207 18.91 -5.46 1.49
C LYS A 207 18.34 -6.44 0.46
N LYS A 208 17.47 -5.97 -0.43
CA LYS A 208 16.76 -6.82 -1.42
C LYS A 208 17.52 -6.96 -2.74
N VAL A 209 18.49 -6.09 -3.04
CA VAL A 209 19.32 -6.15 -4.25
C VAL A 209 20.75 -6.57 -3.90
N PRO A 210 21.01 -7.86 -3.61
CA PRO A 210 22.33 -8.29 -3.16
C PRO A 210 23.42 -8.16 -4.24
N GLU A 211 23.04 -8.11 -5.52
CA GLU A 211 24.00 -8.07 -6.64
C GLU A 211 24.55 -6.66 -6.93
N LYS A 212 23.83 -5.61 -6.54
CA LYS A 212 24.25 -4.21 -6.66
C LYS A 212 24.20 -3.55 -5.28
N VAL A 213 25.35 -3.47 -4.61
CA VAL A 213 25.45 -2.84 -3.30
C VAL A 213 25.49 -1.33 -3.47
N PHE A 214 24.32 -0.70 -3.45
CA PHE A 214 24.21 0.75 -3.32
C PHE A 214 24.18 1.13 -1.83
N PRO A 215 24.95 2.15 -1.41
CA PRO A 215 24.75 2.80 -0.12
C PRO A 215 23.29 3.25 0.05
N VAL A 216 22.79 3.22 1.28
CA VAL A 216 21.40 3.62 1.57
C VAL A 216 21.19 5.09 1.21
N GLU A 217 22.21 5.91 1.43
CA GLU A 217 22.24 7.33 1.11
C GLU A 217 22.08 7.56 -0.39
N ASP A 218 22.81 6.81 -1.22
CA ASP A 218 22.72 6.92 -2.69
C ASP A 218 21.32 6.54 -3.18
N ILE A 219 20.72 5.48 -2.62
CA ILE A 219 19.34 5.12 -2.95
C ILE A 219 18.40 6.26 -2.51
N PHE A 220 18.51 6.73 -1.26
CA PHE A 220 17.66 7.78 -0.70
C PHE A 220 17.61 9.03 -1.57
N GLU A 221 18.76 9.50 -2.07
CA GLU A 221 18.87 10.71 -2.90
C GLU A 221 18.21 10.56 -4.29
N THR A 222 17.92 9.34 -4.73
CA THR A 222 17.23 9.09 -6.02
C THR A 222 15.72 8.96 -5.90
N TYR A 223 15.14 9.20 -4.72
CA TYR A 223 13.69 9.19 -4.55
C TYR A 223 13.01 10.23 -5.46
N ASN A 224 12.13 9.76 -6.35
CA ASN A 224 11.53 10.59 -7.41
C ASN A 224 10.12 11.12 -7.07
N GLY A 225 9.59 10.79 -5.89
CA GLY A 225 8.28 11.27 -5.43
C GLY A 225 7.07 10.52 -5.98
N LEU A 226 7.24 9.44 -6.77
CA LEU A 226 6.15 8.68 -7.39
C LEU A 226 5.06 8.26 -6.39
N ILE A 227 5.48 7.86 -5.19
CA ILE A 227 4.61 7.36 -4.11
C ILE A 227 4.45 8.35 -2.94
N ASN A 228 4.55 9.66 -3.21
CA ASN A 228 4.38 10.70 -2.19
C ASN A 228 3.11 10.56 -1.33
N PRO A 229 1.93 10.18 -1.89
CA PRO A 229 0.73 9.96 -1.08
C PRO A 229 0.91 8.85 -0.04
N TYR A 230 1.56 7.74 -0.42
CA TYR A 230 1.89 6.66 0.50
C TYR A 230 2.90 7.12 1.56
N VAL A 231 4.00 7.78 1.15
CA VAL A 231 5.01 8.28 2.09
C VAL A 231 4.37 9.20 3.11
N SER A 232 3.59 10.19 2.66
CA SER A 232 2.94 11.14 3.55
C SER A 232 1.98 10.47 4.53
N ALA A 233 1.09 9.60 4.04
CA ALA A 233 0.13 8.89 4.87
C ALA A 233 0.82 7.93 5.86
N MET A 234 1.81 7.16 5.42
CA MET A 234 2.55 6.22 6.26
C MET A 234 3.38 6.94 7.34
N SER A 235 4.04 8.05 6.99
CA SER A 235 4.79 8.87 7.95
C SER A 235 3.87 9.48 9.01
N GLN A 236 2.75 10.06 8.58
CA GLN A 236 1.76 10.67 9.49
C GLN A 236 1.12 9.61 10.39
N TYR A 237 0.73 8.48 9.82
CA TYR A 237 0.16 7.37 10.57
C TYR A 237 1.13 6.83 11.63
N SER A 238 2.39 6.60 11.25
CA SER A 238 3.42 6.08 12.15
C SER A 238 3.65 7.02 13.33
N ILE A 239 3.76 8.34 13.09
CA ILE A 239 3.95 9.30 14.19
C ILE A 239 2.74 9.38 15.11
N ILE A 240 1.51 9.28 14.58
CA ILE A 240 0.29 9.24 15.41
C ILE A 240 0.33 8.02 16.34
N LYS A 241 0.63 6.84 15.82
CA LYS A 241 0.68 5.61 16.63
C LYS A 241 1.77 5.66 17.70
N VAL A 242 2.97 6.12 17.33
CA VAL A 242 4.09 6.32 18.27
C VAL A 242 3.71 7.29 19.38
N CYS A 243 3.19 8.47 19.03
CA CYS A 243 2.90 9.53 20.00
C CYS A 243 1.73 9.20 20.93
N ASN A 244 0.81 8.34 20.50
CA ASN A 244 -0.32 7.90 21.33
C ASN A 244 -0.04 6.60 22.11
N HIS A 245 1.12 5.97 21.91
CA HIS A 245 1.39 4.60 22.38
C HIS A 245 0.39 3.56 21.85
N ASP A 246 -0.22 3.83 20.70
CA ASP A 246 -1.14 2.92 20.06
C ASP A 246 -0.37 1.90 19.21
N LEU A 247 -0.97 0.72 19.06
CA LEU A 247 -0.55 -0.23 18.05
C LEU A 247 -1.38 -0.06 16.78
N PRO A 248 -0.82 -0.41 15.61
CA PRO A 248 -1.63 -0.63 14.42
C PRO A 248 -2.72 -1.67 14.68
N ALA A 249 -3.91 -1.44 14.13
CA ALA A 249 -4.89 -2.51 14.01
C ALA A 249 -4.42 -3.52 12.95
N LYS A 250 -5.06 -4.69 12.94
CA LYS A 250 -4.62 -5.84 12.15
C LYS A 250 -4.45 -5.51 10.66
N ASN A 251 -5.35 -4.70 10.08
CA ASN A 251 -5.38 -4.48 8.63
C ASN A 251 -4.78 -3.13 8.20
N ASP A 252 -4.40 -2.27 9.15
CA ASP A 252 -3.99 -0.90 8.86
C ASP A 252 -2.79 -0.86 7.89
N PHE A 253 -1.93 -1.88 7.89
CA PHE A 253 -0.83 -1.96 6.94
C PHE A 253 -1.29 -2.23 5.51
N SER A 254 -2.18 -3.21 5.31
CA SER A 254 -2.72 -3.49 3.99
C SER A 254 -3.42 -2.26 3.44
N ASP A 255 -4.27 -1.64 4.27
CA ASP A 255 -4.98 -0.41 3.93
C ASP A 255 -4.01 0.70 3.51
N LEU A 256 -2.95 0.96 4.26
CA LEU A 256 -1.95 1.96 3.89
C LEU A 256 -1.17 1.56 2.62
N THR A 257 -0.91 0.27 2.41
CA THR A 257 -0.19 -0.22 1.21
C THR A 257 -1.00 0.01 -0.06
N HIS A 258 -2.34 0.03 0.00
CA HIS A 258 -3.18 0.45 -1.12
C HIS A 258 -2.83 1.86 -1.65
N LEU A 259 -2.22 2.73 -0.84
CA LEU A 259 -1.81 4.07 -1.27
C LEU A 259 -0.61 4.10 -2.22
N LEU A 260 0.12 2.99 -2.37
CA LEU A 260 1.13 2.86 -3.43
C LEU A 260 0.50 2.95 -4.83
N TYR A 261 -0.73 2.49 -4.98
CA TYR A 261 -1.50 2.56 -6.23
C TYR A 261 -2.17 3.92 -6.44
N PHE A 262 -2.04 4.79 -5.44
CA PHE A 262 -2.33 6.21 -5.56
C PHE A 262 -1.12 7.01 -6.07
N LYS A 263 -0.11 6.31 -6.63
CA LYS A 263 0.99 6.90 -7.39
C LYS A 263 0.50 7.75 -8.54
N ASP A 264 1.31 8.77 -8.86
CA ASP A 264 0.99 9.81 -9.84
C ASP A 264 -0.40 10.42 -9.57
N PHE A 265 -0.48 11.04 -8.40
CA PHE A 265 -1.71 11.46 -7.74
C PHE A 265 -2.66 12.27 -8.64
N GLY A 266 -2.18 12.96 -9.68
CA GLY A 266 -2.91 13.36 -10.89
C GLY A 266 -4.32 14.00 -10.75
N GLY A 267 -4.76 14.39 -9.56
CA GLY A 267 -6.15 14.72 -9.26
C GLY A 267 -7.08 13.52 -9.03
N ARG A 268 -6.57 12.28 -8.95
CA ARG A 268 -7.34 11.06 -8.64
C ARG A 268 -7.93 11.17 -7.23
N LYS A 269 -9.10 10.56 -7.02
CA LYS A 269 -9.74 10.39 -5.71
C LYS A 269 -9.73 8.93 -5.30
N LEU A 270 -9.42 8.67 -4.04
CA LEU A 270 -9.63 7.36 -3.43
C LEU A 270 -11.11 7.27 -3.04
N VAL A 271 -11.77 6.19 -3.47
CA VAL A 271 -13.12 5.87 -3.03
C VAL A 271 -12.99 4.86 -1.91
N SER A 272 -13.37 5.26 -0.70
CA SER A 272 -13.36 4.40 0.48
C SER A 272 -14.25 4.98 1.57
N ASP A 273 -14.97 4.10 2.26
CA ASP A 273 -15.66 4.42 3.52
C ASP A 273 -14.77 4.27 4.76
N ASP A 274 -13.49 3.89 4.61
CA ASP A 274 -12.59 3.76 5.76
C ASP A 274 -12.13 5.13 6.27
N ARG A 275 -12.29 5.32 7.59
CA ARG A 275 -11.95 6.56 8.27
C ARG A 275 -10.44 6.82 8.29
N ILE A 276 -9.61 5.77 8.21
CA ILE A 276 -8.15 5.95 8.19
C ILE A 276 -7.71 6.78 6.99
N PHE A 277 -8.29 6.51 5.81
CA PHE A 277 -7.97 7.26 4.61
C PHE A 277 -8.48 8.69 4.69
N LYS A 278 -9.71 8.90 5.19
CA LYS A 278 -10.25 10.26 5.33
C LYS A 278 -9.39 11.11 6.27
N MET A 279 -8.88 10.51 7.35
CA MET A 279 -7.97 11.15 8.29
C MET A 279 -6.63 11.54 7.64
N LEU A 280 -6.05 10.66 6.80
CA LEU A 280 -4.70 10.85 6.25
C LEU A 280 -4.67 11.64 4.93
N LEU A 281 -5.70 11.51 4.10
CA LEU A 281 -5.74 12.07 2.74
C LEU A 281 -6.76 13.20 2.57
N GLY A 282 -7.62 13.45 3.57
CA GLY A 282 -8.55 14.58 3.61
C GLY A 282 -9.52 14.62 2.43
N ASP A 283 -9.46 15.68 1.64
CA ASP A 283 -10.37 15.91 0.50
C ASP A 283 -10.10 14.97 -0.69
N ASN A 284 -9.05 14.17 -0.63
CA ASN A 284 -8.71 13.21 -1.68
C ASN A 284 -9.42 11.86 -1.52
N VAL A 285 -10.24 11.74 -0.49
CA VAL A 285 -11.11 10.59 -0.24
C VAL A 285 -12.56 11.02 -0.35
N ILE A 286 -13.31 10.27 -1.15
CA ILE A 286 -14.76 10.35 -1.23
C ILE A 286 -15.36 9.03 -0.72
N SER A 287 -16.51 9.14 -0.06
CA SER A 287 -17.26 7.96 0.38
C SER A 287 -17.85 7.20 -0.81
N PHE A 288 -18.24 5.94 -0.57
CA PHE A 288 -18.94 5.16 -1.58
C PHE A 288 -20.28 5.81 -1.98
N ALA A 289 -20.97 6.44 -1.03
CA ALA A 289 -22.23 7.13 -1.29
C ALA A 289 -22.04 8.35 -2.20
N GLU A 290 -21.04 9.20 -1.93
CA GLU A 290 -20.68 10.33 -2.79
C GLU A 290 -20.21 9.87 -4.17
N PHE A 291 -19.49 8.75 -4.23
CA PHE A 291 -19.09 8.14 -5.49
C PHE A 291 -20.27 7.55 -6.28
N LEU A 292 -21.42 7.26 -5.69
CA LEU A 292 -22.60 6.82 -6.43
C LEU A 292 -23.53 7.96 -6.87
N ALA A 293 -23.48 9.10 -6.18
CA ALA A 293 -24.24 10.31 -6.51
C ALA A 293 -23.80 10.92 -7.86
#